data_AF-A0A0D3VBZ7-F1
#
_entry.id   AF-A0A0D3VBZ7-F1
#
_cell.length_a   1.000
_cell.length_b   1.000
_cell.length_c   1.000
_cell.angle_alpha   90.00
_cell.angle_beta   90.00
_cell.angle_gamma   90.00
#
_symmetry.space_group_name_H-M   'P 1'
#
loop_
_entity.id
_entity.type
_entity.pdbx_description
1 polymer ?
#
loop_
_entity_poly.entity_id
_entity_poly.type
_entity_poly.pdbx_seq_one_letter_code
_entity_poly.pdbx_strand_id
1 'polypeptide(L)' 'MWTVIYIAPTAKVADRIQAKLTEEGFLVQSRPINLSKQQFEILVPSGELEEVQEVLNSILRP' A
#
# COMPACT_ATOMS: atom_id res chain seq x y z
N MET A 1 -4.20 1.74 14.90
CA MET A 1 -4.83 0.57 14.22
C MET A 1 -4.30 0.54 12.80
N TRP A 2 -4.21 -0.62 12.13
CA TRP A 2 -3.80 -0.72 10.72
C TRP A 2 -5.03 -0.73 9.83
N THR A 3 -4.99 0.03 8.73
CA THR A 3 -6.09 0.16 7.77
C THR A 3 -5.61 -0.24 6.39
N VAL A 4 -6.40 -1.03 5.68
CA VAL A 4 -6.14 -1.38 4.27
C VAL A 4 -6.48 -0.18 3.39
N ILE A 5 -5.51 0.29 2.61
CA ILE A 5 -5.67 1.43 1.69
C ILE A 5 -5.74 1.01 0.23
N TYR A 6 -5.22 -0.18 -0.10
CA TYR A 6 -5.14 -0.66 -1.46
C TYR A 6 -5.01 -2.18 -1.51
N ILE A 7 -5.57 -2.79 -2.56
CA ILE A 7 -5.38 -4.20 -2.88
C ILE A 7 -4.63 -4.29 -4.22
N ALA A 8 -3.34 -4.59 -4.14
CA ALA A 8 -2.50 -4.78 -5.31
C ALA A 8 -2.79 -6.12 -5.99
N PRO A 9 -2.88 -6.16 -7.33
CA PRO A 9 -3.20 -7.39 -8.07
C PRO A 9 -2.00 -8.35 -8.25
N THR A 10 -0.78 -7.89 -7.96
CA THR A 10 0.47 -8.67 -8.04
C THR A 10 1.44 -8.22 -6.95
N ALA A 11 2.40 -9.09 -6.58
CA ALA A 11 3.47 -8.76 -5.64
C ALA A 11 4.28 -7.53 -6.12
N LYS A 12 4.61 -7.48 -7.41
CA LYS A 12 5.38 -6.38 -8.01
C LYS A 12 4.71 -5.01 -7.82
N VAL A 13 3.39 -4.94 -7.94
CA VAL A 13 2.63 -3.70 -7.71
C VAL A 13 2.64 -3.35 -6.22
N ALA A 14 2.49 -4.36 -5.35
CA ALA A 14 2.52 -4.18 -3.91
C ALA A 14 3.88 -3.63 -3.43
N ASP A 15 4.98 -4.24 -3.89
CA ASP A 15 6.35 -3.80 -3.59
C ASP A 15 6.60 -2.37 -4.07
N ARG A 16 6.14 -2.03 -5.28
CA ARG A 16 6.31 -0.66 -5.82
C ARG A 16 5.59 0.37 -4.96
N ILE A 17 4.35 0.10 -4.55
CA ILE A 17 3.56 1.02 -3.73
C ILE A 17 4.18 1.14 -2.34
N GLN A 18 4.55 0.01 -1.72
CA GLN A 18 5.21 -0.01 -0.42
C GLN A 18 6.52 0.79 -0.47
N ALA A 19 7.37 0.56 -1.47
CA ALA A 19 8.63 1.27 -1.61
C ALA A 19 8.40 2.78 -1.73
N LYS A 20 7.48 3.21 -2.60
CA LYS A 20 7.18 4.64 -2.80
C LYS A 20 6.67 5.32 -1.53
N LEU A 21 5.74 4.68 -0.82
CA LEU A 21 5.24 5.23 0.44
C LEU A 21 6.30 5.21 1.55
N THR A 22 7.18 4.21 1.57
CA THR A 22 8.30 4.13 2.53
C THR A 22 9.36 5.20 2.24
N GLU A 23 9.62 5.50 0.96
CA GLU A 23 10.52 6.59 0.53
C GLU A 23 10.03 7.96 1.03
N GLU A 24 8.72 8.17 1.10
CA GLU A 24 8.10 9.38 1.66
C GLU A 24 8.07 9.40 3.20
N GLY A 25 8.50 8.31 3.85
CA GLY A 25 8.62 8.20 5.31
C GLY A 25 7.44 7.56 6.02
N PHE A 26 6.43 7.04 5.30
CA PHE A 26 5.28 6.39 5.90
C PHE A 26 5.57 4.95 6.35
N LEU A 27 4.87 4.53 7.40
CA LEU A 27 4.87 3.12 7.80
C LEU A 27 3.90 2.32 6.94
N VAL A 28 4.43 1.36 6.17
CA VAL A 28 3.61 0.54 5.26
C VAL A 28 3.87 -0.95 5.43
N GLN A 29 2.78 -1.71 5.52
CA GLN A 29 2.81 -3.17 5.53
C GLN A 29 2.13 -3.73 4.28
N SER A 30 2.76 -4.70 3.63
CA SER A 30 2.14 -5.50 2.57
C SER A 30 1.83 -6.90 3.08
N ARG A 31 0.62 -7.41 2.87
CA ARG A 31 0.23 -8.77 3.28
C ARG A 31 -0.46 -9.51 2.13
N PRO A 32 -0.11 -10.77 1.85
CA PRO A 32 -0.84 -11.57 0.87
C PRO A 32 -2.25 -11.88 1.39
N ILE A 33 -3.28 -11.67 0.56
CA ILE A 33 -4.67 -12.00 0.91
C ILE A 33 -4.89 -13.51 0.79
N ASN A 34 -4.31 -14.12 -0.24
CA ASN A 34 -4.50 -15.53 -0.54
C ASN A 34 -3.24 -16.08 -1.21
N LEU A 35 -2.87 -17.32 -0.90
CA LEU A 35 -1.72 -17.98 -1.55
C LEU A 35 -2.01 -18.29 -3.03
N SER A 36 -3.29 -18.48 -3.38
CA SER A 36 -3.71 -18.87 -4.74
C SER A 36 -3.96 -17.68 -5.66
N LYS A 37 -4.36 -16.52 -5.10
CA LYS A 37 -4.54 -15.28 -5.84
C LYS A 37 -3.40 -14.36 -5.45
N GLN A 38 -2.56 -13.94 -6.40
CA GLN A 38 -1.38 -13.08 -6.17
C GLN A 38 -1.76 -11.64 -5.76
N GLN A 39 -2.76 -11.48 -4.89
CA GLN A 39 -3.27 -10.20 -4.41
C GLN A 39 -2.70 -9.89 -3.03
N PHE A 40 -2.37 -8.62 -2.83
CA PHE A 40 -1.71 -8.13 -1.63
C PHE A 40 -2.43 -6.91 -1.08
N GLU A 41 -2.75 -6.93 0.19
CA GLU A 41 -3.21 -5.75 0.92
C GLU A 41 -2.03 -4.86 1.26
N ILE A 42 -2.21 -3.56 1.03
CA ILE A 42 -1.33 -2.51 1.52
C ILE A 42 -2.03 -1.86 2.71
N LEU A 43 -1.34 -1.88 3.84
CA LEU A 43 -1.84 -1.35 5.10
C LEU A 43 -0.96 -0.20 5.59
N VAL A 44 -1.59 0.81 6.19
CA VAL A 44 -0.93 1.91 6.89
C VAL A 44 -1.56 2.18 8.26
N PRO A 45 -0.85 2.82 9.19
CA PRO A 45 -1.45 3.31 10.43
C PRO A 45 -2.62 4.25 10.14
N SER A 46 -3.73 4.05 10.83
CA SER A 46 -4.94 4.88 10.68
C SER A 46 -4.70 6.37 10.92
N GLY A 47 -3.63 6.74 11.66
CA GLY A 47 -3.26 8.14 11.89
C GLY A 47 -2.63 8.84 10.67
N GLU A 48 -2.11 8.07 9.71
CA GLU A 48 -1.45 8.58 8.50
C GLU A 48 -2.34 8.42 7.25
N LEU A 49 -3.60 7.99 7.42
CA LEU A 49 -4.48 7.59 6.32
C LEU A 49 -4.73 8.71 5.30
N GLU A 50 -4.95 9.93 5.77
CA GLU A 50 -5.29 11.07 4.93
C GLU A 50 -4.09 11.46 4.04
N GLU A 51 -2.92 11.62 4.65
CA GLU A 51 -1.66 11.95 3.98
C GLU A 51 -1.25 10.86 2.98
N VAL A 52 -1.35 9.59 3.39
CA VAL A 52 -1.05 8.45 2.52
C VAL A 52 -2.00 8.41 1.32
N GLN A 53 -3.28 8.77 1.47
CA GLN A 53 -4.21 8.79 0.33
C GLN A 53 -3.79 9.80 -0.75
N GLU A 54 -3.30 10.98 -0.35
CA GLU A 54 -2.83 11.98 -1.30
C GLU A 54 -1.64 11.47 -2.12
N VAL A 55 -0.64 10.88 -1.43
CA VAL A 55 0.54 10.31 -2.07
C VAL A 55 0.19 9.10 -2.93
N LEU A 56 -0.67 8.21 -2.43
CA LEU A 56 -1.11 7.03 -3.17
C LEU A 56 -1.80 7.40 -4.49
N ASN A 57 -2.63 8.44 -4.50
CA ASN A 57 -3.27 8.91 -5.73
C ASN A 57 -2.24 9.39 -6.76
N SER A 58 -1.16 10.05 -6.33
CA SER A 58 -0.04 10.42 -7.20
C SER A 58 0.73 9.20 -7.72
N ILE A 59 0.91 8.15 -6.92
CA ILE A 59 1.58 6.91 -7.35
C ILE A 59 0.76 6.15 -8.40
N LEU A 60 -0.57 6.12 -8.25
CA LEU A 60 -1.48 5.35 -9.11
C LEU A 60 -1.83 6.06 -10.42
N ARG A 61 -1.72 7.38 -10.48
CA ARG A 61 -1.95 8.19 -11.68
C ARG A 61 -0.61 8.73 -12.19
N PRO A 62 0.06 8.02 -13.12
CA PRO A 62 1.29 8.51 -13.74
C PRO A 62 1.06 9.74 -14.61
#